data_AF-A0A524B2R5-F1
#
_entry.id   AF-A0A524B2R5-F1
#
_cell.length_a   1.000
_cell.length_b   1.000
_cell.length_c   1.000
_cell.angle_alpha   90.00
_cell.angle_beta   90.00
_cell.angle_gamma   90.00
#
_symmetry.space_group_name_H-M   'P 1'
#
loop_
_entity.id
_entity.type
_entity.pdbx_description
1 polymer ?
#
loop_
_entity_poly.entity_id
_entity_poly.type
_entity_poly.pdbx_seq_one_letter_code
_entity_poly.pdbx_strand_id
1 'polypeptide(L)'
;MIGTTALLLLAIGVVACADGSDSSPSTPSVTAPSIVTTTSSSTSNSTSSITSTSTSTTSTTTSEPPASPEADVRAAIALAQQTFSDCLVAMPRCDPSTLDVARAGALLERNVARVSEWNGAGYTVRNRDQFRYVIEAVTLNPDGRTASATVCIADGSDLVNPGAGPGGADVIIDDSYTSGRSAWDMRLDPDGRWRAYDAPAVGPTESSDVCPAG
;
A
#
# COMPACT_ATOMS: atom_id res chain seq x y z
N MET A 1 2.06 1.69 31.54
CA MET A 1 2.71 0.68 30.67
C MET A 1 2.42 1.09 29.24
N ILE A 2 3.31 1.88 28.63
CA ILE A 2 3.20 2.32 27.25
C ILE A 2 4.21 1.48 26.49
N GLY A 3 3.74 0.39 25.88
CA GLY A 3 4.55 -0.41 24.97
C GLY A 3 4.52 0.27 23.61
N THR A 4 5.60 0.95 23.26
CA THR A 4 5.86 1.47 21.91
C THR A 4 5.92 0.28 20.95
N THR A 5 4.77 -0.04 20.38
CA THR A 5 4.65 -1.09 19.36
C THR A 5 4.65 -0.37 18.03
N ALA A 6 5.83 -0.22 17.45
CA ALA A 6 6.00 0.35 16.12
C ALA A 6 5.05 -0.33 15.13
N LEU A 7 4.35 0.48 14.34
CA LEU A 7 3.49 0.12 13.22
C LEU A 7 4.34 -0.49 12.10
N LEU A 8 4.91 -1.67 12.34
CA LEU A 8 5.46 -2.45 11.25
C LEU A 8 4.31 -3.08 10.47
N LEU A 9 3.95 -2.42 9.37
CA LEU A 9 3.12 -2.97 8.29
C LEU A 9 3.83 -4.07 7.48
N LEU A 10 5.00 -4.49 7.94
CA LEU A 10 5.78 -5.60 7.40
C LEU A 10 6.06 -6.62 8.49
N ALA A 11 5.94 -7.89 8.13
CA ALA A 11 6.13 -9.05 8.98
C ALA A 11 7.43 -8.99 9.81
N ILE A 12 7.32 -8.76 11.12
CA ILE A 12 8.43 -9.03 12.06
C ILE A 12 8.28 -10.44 12.60
N GLY A 13 9.19 -11.33 12.18
CA GLY A 13 9.60 -12.45 13.00
C GLY A 13 10.48 -11.92 14.13
N VAL A 14 10.11 -12.21 15.38
CA VAL A 14 10.79 -11.72 16.58
C VAL A 14 12.18 -12.38 16.68
N VAL A 15 13.24 -11.59 16.55
CA VAL A 15 14.61 -11.96 16.98
C VAL A 15 14.99 -11.04 18.15
N ALA A 16 15.41 -11.66 19.26
CA ALA A 16 15.69 -11.01 20.52
C ALA A 16 17.07 -10.32 20.57
N CYS A 17 17.06 -9.10 21.16
CA CYS A 17 18.06 -8.36 21.95
C CYS A 17 19.55 -8.32 21.56
N ALA A 18 20.09 -7.09 21.43
CA ALA A 18 21.13 -6.58 22.33
C ALA A 18 21.27 -5.03 22.24
N ASP A 19 21.43 -4.43 23.42
CA ASP A 19 21.63 -3.00 23.76
C ASP A 19 22.78 -2.26 23.05
N GLY A 20 22.65 -0.93 22.95
CA GLY A 20 23.77 -0.03 22.66
C GLY A 20 23.37 1.44 22.45
N SER A 21 23.39 2.22 23.52
CA SER A 21 23.21 3.68 23.58
C SER A 21 24.24 4.46 22.76
N ASP A 22 23.90 5.58 22.14
CA ASP A 22 24.27 6.93 22.64
C ASP A 22 23.77 8.09 21.73
N SER A 23 23.64 9.26 22.34
CA SER A 23 22.92 10.45 21.86
C SER A 23 23.82 11.47 21.16
N SER A 24 23.31 12.22 20.16
CA SER A 24 23.37 13.70 20.16
C SER A 24 22.65 14.36 18.97
N PRO A 25 22.02 15.54 19.18
CA PRO A 25 21.23 16.25 18.18
C PRO A 25 22.08 17.25 17.37
N SER A 26 21.74 17.43 16.09
CA SER A 26 22.22 18.56 15.28
C SER A 26 21.04 19.38 14.76
N THR A 27 21.17 20.69 14.96
CA THR A 27 20.23 21.78 14.68
C THR A 27 19.94 21.99 13.18
N PRO A 28 18.78 22.59 12.84
CA PRO A 28 18.34 22.77 11.47
C PRO A 28 19.02 23.95 10.75
N SER A 29 19.33 23.76 9.47
CA SER A 29 19.76 24.84 8.56
C SER A 29 18.57 25.28 7.71
N VAL A 30 18.19 26.54 7.86
CA VAL A 30 17.09 27.22 7.14
C VAL A 30 17.58 27.56 5.74
N THR A 31 16.91 27.03 4.71
CA THR A 31 17.10 27.46 3.31
C THR A 31 15.81 28.10 2.80
N ALA A 32 15.94 29.31 2.27
CA ALA A 32 14.86 30.16 1.78
C ALA A 32 14.19 29.62 0.50
N PRO A 33 12.89 29.90 0.27
CA PRO A 33 12.21 29.52 -0.97
C PRO A 33 12.54 30.47 -2.13
N SER A 34 12.86 29.89 -3.29
CA SER A 34 12.92 30.59 -4.59
C SER A 34 11.52 30.71 -5.19
N ILE A 35 11.20 31.93 -5.63
CA ILE A 35 9.98 32.32 -6.35
C ILE A 35 10.10 31.81 -7.79
N VAL A 36 9.11 31.03 -8.26
CA VAL A 36 9.00 30.62 -9.67
C VAL A 36 7.82 31.35 -10.32
N THR A 37 8.16 32.09 -11.38
CA THR A 37 7.28 32.87 -12.24
C THR A 37 6.31 31.98 -13.02
N THR A 38 5.02 32.30 -12.97
CA THR A 38 3.95 31.62 -13.73
C THR A 38 3.76 32.30 -15.08
N THR A 39 4.07 31.59 -16.17
CA THR A 39 3.78 32.03 -17.55
C THR A 39 2.43 31.46 -17.99
N SER A 40 1.45 32.33 -18.19
CA SER A 40 0.12 31.97 -18.73
C SER A 40 0.22 31.74 -20.24
N SER A 41 -0.22 30.57 -20.72
CA SER A 41 -0.34 30.27 -22.14
C SER A 41 -1.81 30.23 -22.53
N SER A 42 -2.20 31.12 -23.44
CA SER A 42 -3.53 31.22 -24.04
C SER A 42 -3.76 30.13 -25.08
N THR A 43 -4.81 29.34 -24.93
CA THR A 43 -5.26 28.36 -25.93
C THR A 43 -6.46 28.90 -26.70
N SER A 44 -6.29 29.00 -28.03
CA SER A 44 -7.30 29.45 -28.98
C SER A 44 -8.35 28.38 -29.26
N ASN A 45 -9.62 28.76 -29.20
CA ASN A 45 -10.75 27.97 -29.70
C ASN A 45 -10.72 27.90 -31.23
N SER A 46 -10.51 26.71 -31.77
CA SER A 46 -10.82 26.39 -33.17
C SER A 46 -12.10 25.56 -33.22
N THR A 47 -13.15 26.17 -33.78
CA THR A 47 -14.41 25.50 -34.11
C THR A 47 -14.23 24.79 -35.45
N SER A 48 -14.29 23.46 -35.45
CA SER A 48 -14.25 22.65 -36.68
C SER A 48 -15.63 22.10 -37.00
N SER A 49 -16.02 22.30 -38.25
CA SER A 49 -17.23 21.80 -38.90
C SER A 49 -17.28 20.28 -38.93
N ILE A 50 -18.40 19.73 -38.48
CA ILE A 50 -18.76 18.30 -38.56
C ILE A 50 -19.24 17.95 -39.97
N THR A 51 -18.41 17.23 -40.73
CA THR A 51 -18.81 16.51 -41.95
C THR A 51 -19.08 15.06 -41.58
N SER A 52 -20.33 14.62 -41.74
CA SER A 52 -20.76 13.25 -41.45
C SER A 52 -20.41 12.34 -42.64
N THR A 53 -19.27 11.65 -42.56
CA THR A 53 -18.93 10.55 -43.47
C THR A 53 -19.25 9.24 -42.77
N SER A 54 -20.21 8.48 -43.30
CA SER A 54 -20.58 7.16 -42.79
C SER A 54 -19.53 6.14 -43.24
N THR A 55 -18.49 5.97 -42.43
CA THR A 55 -17.50 4.91 -42.62
C THR A 55 -18.03 3.64 -41.96
N SER A 56 -18.38 2.64 -42.78
CA SER A 56 -18.60 1.27 -42.30
C SER A 56 -17.32 0.77 -41.62
N THR A 57 -17.33 0.76 -40.30
CA THR A 57 -16.28 0.21 -39.46
C THR A 57 -16.51 -1.30 -39.37
N THR A 58 -15.75 -2.05 -40.16
CA THR A 58 -15.58 -3.48 -39.90
C THR A 58 -14.94 -3.59 -38.51
N SER A 59 -15.67 -4.13 -37.54
CA SER A 59 -15.15 -4.38 -36.20
C SER A 59 -14.05 -5.44 -36.29
N THR A 60 -12.80 -5.00 -36.39
CA THR A 60 -11.65 -5.84 -36.10
C THR A 60 -11.68 -6.10 -34.60
N THR A 61 -12.20 -7.27 -34.20
CA THR A 61 -11.93 -7.82 -32.87
C THR A 61 -10.44 -8.11 -32.80
N THR A 62 -9.67 -7.11 -32.37
CA THR A 62 -8.32 -7.32 -31.85
C THR A 62 -8.48 -8.23 -30.65
N SER A 63 -8.24 -9.52 -30.85
CA SER A 63 -8.16 -10.48 -29.75
C SER A 63 -6.99 -10.03 -28.90
N GLU A 64 -7.29 -9.41 -27.75
CA GLU A 64 -6.30 -9.11 -26.73
C GLU A 64 -5.57 -10.42 -26.42
N PRO A 65 -4.22 -10.45 -26.46
CA PRO A 65 -3.50 -11.65 -26.09
C PRO A 65 -3.97 -12.07 -24.68
N PRO A 66 -4.16 -13.37 -24.42
CA PRO A 66 -4.60 -13.82 -23.11
C PRO A 66 -3.67 -13.22 -22.05
N ALA A 67 -4.25 -12.65 -20.99
CA ALA A 67 -3.48 -12.11 -19.88
C ALA A 67 -2.46 -13.15 -19.41
N SER A 68 -1.19 -12.73 -19.26
CA SER A 68 -0.19 -13.65 -18.74
C SER A 68 -0.49 -13.95 -17.28
N PRO A 69 -0.25 -15.17 -16.76
CA PRO A 69 -0.42 -15.45 -15.34
C PRO A 69 0.37 -14.50 -14.43
N GLU A 70 1.45 -13.90 -14.93
CA GLU A 70 2.22 -12.88 -14.22
C GLU A 70 1.42 -11.58 -14.05
N ALA A 71 0.72 -11.15 -15.10
CA ALA A 71 -0.16 -9.99 -15.04
C ALA A 71 -1.30 -10.21 -14.04
N ASP A 72 -1.87 -11.42 -14.00
CA ASP A 72 -2.90 -11.80 -13.02
C ASP A 72 -2.39 -11.72 -11.58
N VAL A 73 -1.16 -12.21 -11.33
CA VAL A 73 -0.52 -12.10 -10.01
C VAL A 73 -0.30 -10.64 -9.62
N ARG A 74 0.18 -9.79 -10.54
CA ARG A 74 0.37 -8.35 -10.29
C ARG A 74 -0.97 -7.66 -9.99
N ALA A 75 -2.02 -7.99 -10.73
CA ALA A 75 -3.36 -7.47 -10.50
C ALA A 75 -3.91 -7.91 -9.12
N ALA A 76 -3.64 -9.15 -8.70
CA ALA A 76 -4.04 -9.64 -7.38
C ALA A 76 -3.29 -8.95 -6.23
N ILE A 77 -1.99 -8.68 -6.39
CA ILE A 77 -1.22 -7.89 -5.42
C ILE A 77 -1.79 -6.47 -5.33
N ALA A 78 -2.09 -5.83 -6.46
CA ALA A 78 -2.70 -4.51 -6.48
C ALA A 78 -4.07 -4.51 -5.77
N LEU A 79 -4.91 -5.52 -6.04
CA LEU A 79 -6.19 -5.69 -5.35
C LEU A 79 -6.02 -5.88 -3.84
N ALA A 80 -5.03 -6.66 -3.41
CA ALA A 80 -4.72 -6.83 -1.99
C ALA A 80 -4.34 -5.48 -1.35
N GLN A 81 -3.45 -4.70 -1.97
CA GLN A 81 -3.06 -3.39 -1.44
C GLN A 81 -4.22 -2.40 -1.40
N GLN A 82 -5.05 -2.38 -2.44
CA GLN A 82 -6.23 -1.52 -2.53
C GLN A 82 -7.24 -1.85 -1.42
N THR A 83 -7.66 -3.11 -1.32
CA THR A 83 -8.68 -3.54 -0.34
C THR A 83 -8.27 -3.29 1.11
N PHE A 84 -6.98 -3.45 1.42
CA PHE A 84 -6.48 -3.12 2.76
C PHE A 84 -6.41 -1.61 2.99
N SER A 85 -5.98 -0.83 1.99
CA SER A 85 -5.99 0.64 2.08
C SER A 85 -7.40 1.19 2.27
N ASP A 86 -8.38 0.68 1.53
CA ASP A 86 -9.79 1.06 1.65
C ASP A 86 -10.33 0.74 3.05
N CYS A 87 -9.96 -0.42 3.59
CA CYS A 87 -10.27 -0.80 4.96
C CYS A 87 -9.67 0.19 5.97
N LEU A 88 -8.38 0.55 5.84
CA LEU A 88 -7.75 1.51 6.75
C LEU A 88 -8.42 2.89 6.70
N VAL A 89 -8.82 3.36 5.51
CA VAL A 89 -9.58 4.62 5.34
C VAL A 89 -10.96 4.55 6.00
N ALA A 90 -11.59 3.38 5.98
CA ALA A 90 -12.92 3.17 6.58
C ALA A 90 -12.90 3.00 8.11
N MET A 91 -11.72 2.89 8.75
CA MET A 91 -11.62 2.73 10.20
C MET A 91 -12.23 3.91 10.97
N PRO A 92 -12.85 3.68 12.15
CA PRO A 92 -12.94 2.40 12.87
C PRO A 92 -14.12 1.51 12.42
N ARG A 93 -14.68 1.75 11.23
CA ARG A 93 -15.86 1.05 10.71
C ARG A 93 -15.54 0.08 9.58
N CYS A 94 -14.26 -0.26 9.37
CA CYS A 94 -13.92 -1.26 8.36
C CYS A 94 -14.58 -2.60 8.70
N ASP A 95 -15.13 -3.30 7.71
CA ASP A 95 -15.46 -4.71 7.83
C ASP A 95 -14.24 -5.56 7.42
N PRO A 96 -13.54 -6.23 8.36
CA PRO A 96 -12.34 -7.01 8.04
C PRO A 96 -12.62 -8.21 7.12
N SER A 97 -13.87 -8.69 7.03
CA SER A 97 -14.21 -9.82 6.14
C SER A 97 -13.96 -9.48 4.67
N THR A 98 -14.03 -8.20 4.30
CA THR A 98 -13.77 -7.72 2.93
C THR A 98 -12.34 -7.98 2.45
N LEU A 99 -11.40 -8.29 3.34
CA LEU A 99 -10.01 -8.58 3.00
C LEU A 99 -9.81 -9.96 2.35
N ASP A 100 -10.76 -10.89 2.50
CA ASP A 100 -10.69 -12.27 1.99
C ASP A 100 -10.70 -12.38 0.45
N VAL A 101 -11.11 -11.30 -0.22
CA VAL A 101 -11.19 -11.23 -1.68
C VAL A 101 -9.80 -11.35 -2.33
N ALA A 102 -8.75 -10.94 -1.63
CA ALA A 102 -7.39 -10.85 -2.16
C ALA A 102 -6.32 -11.46 -1.24
N ARG A 103 -6.70 -11.92 -0.04
CA ARG A 103 -5.81 -12.55 0.93
C ARG A 103 -6.38 -13.87 1.43
N ALA A 104 -5.50 -14.77 1.80
CA ALA A 104 -5.82 -16.03 2.45
C ALA A 104 -4.74 -16.38 3.48
N GLY A 105 -4.90 -17.52 4.16
CA GLY A 105 -3.89 -18.06 5.07
C GLY A 105 -3.45 -17.08 6.17
N ALA A 106 -2.16 -17.16 6.51
CA ALA A 106 -1.59 -16.41 7.63
C ALA A 106 -1.64 -14.88 7.41
N LEU A 107 -1.55 -14.41 6.16
CA LEU A 107 -1.66 -12.99 5.87
C LEU A 107 -3.07 -12.45 6.17
N LEU A 108 -4.11 -13.16 5.73
CA LEU A 108 -5.50 -12.79 6.02
C LEU A 108 -5.75 -12.76 7.53
N GLU A 109 -5.36 -13.82 8.24
CA GLU A 109 -5.54 -13.91 9.70
C GLU A 109 -4.91 -12.73 10.44
N ARG A 110 -3.65 -12.40 10.13
CA ARG A 110 -2.95 -11.27 10.76
C ARG A 110 -3.58 -9.92 10.43
N ASN A 111 -3.99 -9.71 9.18
CA ASN A 111 -4.62 -8.46 8.78
C ASN A 111 -6.02 -8.30 9.39
N VAL A 112 -6.84 -9.35 9.44
CA VAL A 112 -8.14 -9.34 10.11
C VAL A 112 -7.99 -9.07 11.60
N ALA A 113 -7.07 -9.74 12.29
CA ALA A 113 -6.82 -9.53 13.71
C ALA A 113 -6.42 -8.06 13.98
N ARG A 114 -5.51 -7.50 13.17
CA ARG A 114 -5.04 -6.12 13.31
C ARG A 114 -6.15 -5.10 13.12
N VAL A 115 -6.90 -5.21 12.02
CA VAL A 115 -8.02 -4.30 11.74
C VAL A 115 -9.08 -4.40 12.83
N SER A 116 -9.38 -5.61 13.29
CA SER A 116 -10.36 -5.82 14.37
C SER A 116 -9.92 -5.16 15.68
N GLU A 117 -8.63 -5.27 16.02
CA GLU A 117 -8.03 -4.58 17.17
C GLU A 117 -8.20 -3.06 17.05
N TRP A 118 -7.80 -2.47 15.93
CA TRP A 118 -7.86 -1.02 15.71
C TRP A 118 -9.30 -0.48 15.65
N ASN A 119 -10.20 -1.19 14.99
CA ASN A 119 -11.63 -0.87 15.01
C ASN A 119 -12.20 -0.91 16.43
N GLY A 120 -11.89 -1.97 17.19
CA GLY A 120 -12.36 -2.13 18.57
C GLY A 120 -11.82 -1.05 19.51
N ALA A 121 -10.61 -0.55 19.24
CA ALA A 121 -10.00 0.57 19.97
C ALA A 121 -10.51 1.95 19.51
N GLY A 122 -11.30 2.02 18.44
CA GLY A 122 -11.81 3.27 17.88
C GLY A 122 -10.76 4.09 17.12
N TYR A 123 -9.66 3.48 16.69
CA TYR A 123 -8.59 4.16 15.98
C TYR A 123 -8.98 4.54 14.55
N THR A 124 -8.38 5.60 14.05
CA THR A 124 -8.50 6.08 12.66
C THR A 124 -7.13 6.16 12.03
N VAL A 125 -7.02 5.90 10.73
CA VAL A 125 -5.81 6.19 9.95
C VAL A 125 -5.92 7.54 9.25
N ARG A 126 -4.85 8.34 9.30
CA ARG A 126 -4.71 9.64 8.62
C ARG A 126 -3.52 9.62 7.68
N ASN A 127 -3.44 10.63 6.81
CA ASN A 127 -2.33 10.80 5.87
C ASN A 127 -2.08 9.56 4.99
N ARG A 128 -3.16 8.85 4.63
CA ARG A 128 -3.08 7.59 3.87
C ARG A 128 -2.52 7.79 2.46
N ASP A 129 -2.58 9.01 1.94
CA ASP A 129 -1.94 9.42 0.69
C ASP A 129 -0.40 9.32 0.71
N GLN A 130 0.22 9.18 1.89
CA GLN A 130 1.66 8.91 2.02
C GLN A 130 2.03 7.44 1.80
N PHE A 131 1.05 6.54 1.68
CA PHE A 131 1.31 5.15 1.36
C PHE A 131 1.57 4.93 -0.13
N ARG A 132 2.58 4.12 -0.42
CA ARG A 132 2.86 3.63 -1.78
C ARG A 132 3.45 2.24 -1.74
N TYR A 133 3.33 1.53 -2.86
CA TYR A 133 4.00 0.25 -3.06
C TYR A 133 4.53 0.12 -4.49
N VAL A 134 5.54 -0.72 -4.66
CA VAL A 134 6.11 -1.09 -5.96
C VAL A 134 6.25 -2.61 -6.00
N ILE A 135 5.71 -3.23 -7.05
CA ILE A 135 5.94 -4.65 -7.33
C ILE A 135 7.25 -4.74 -8.11
N GLU A 136 8.34 -5.12 -7.43
CA GLU A 136 9.68 -5.13 -8.03
C GLU A 136 9.90 -6.37 -8.92
N ALA A 137 9.35 -7.51 -8.51
CA ALA A 137 9.50 -8.77 -9.23
C ALA A 137 8.31 -9.69 -8.99
N VAL A 138 7.97 -10.50 -10.00
CA VAL A 138 7.05 -11.64 -9.89
C VAL A 138 7.73 -12.83 -10.53
N THR A 139 7.79 -13.94 -9.78
CA THR A 139 8.34 -15.22 -10.26
C THR A 139 7.26 -16.27 -10.13
N LEU A 140 6.72 -16.71 -11.27
CA LEU A 140 5.80 -17.85 -11.34
C LEU A 140 6.55 -19.16 -11.14
N ASN A 141 5.96 -20.05 -10.36
CA ASN A 141 6.44 -21.43 -10.28
C ASN A 141 6.02 -22.22 -11.53
N PRO A 142 6.73 -23.32 -11.87
CA PRO A 142 6.41 -24.13 -13.05
C PRO A 142 5.01 -24.75 -13.07
N ASP A 143 4.34 -24.83 -11.90
CA ASP A 143 2.97 -25.30 -11.78
C ASP A 143 1.93 -24.30 -12.34
N GLY A 144 2.32 -23.04 -12.57
CA GLY A 144 1.44 -21.97 -13.02
C GLY A 144 0.35 -21.59 -12.02
N ARG A 145 0.43 -22.06 -10.76
CA ARG A 145 -0.58 -21.89 -9.71
C ARG A 145 -0.03 -21.28 -8.44
N THR A 146 1.29 -21.17 -8.33
CA THR A 146 1.96 -20.47 -7.24
C THR A 146 2.97 -19.47 -7.80
N ALA A 147 3.20 -18.39 -7.08
CA ALA A 147 4.18 -17.38 -7.44
C ALA A 147 4.78 -16.74 -6.19
N SER A 148 6.02 -16.29 -6.29
CA SER A 148 6.63 -15.38 -5.32
C SER A 148 6.73 -14.00 -5.92
N ALA A 149 6.37 -12.96 -5.18
CA ALA A 149 6.55 -11.57 -5.61
C ALA A 149 7.32 -10.76 -4.58
N THR A 150 8.24 -9.91 -5.04
CA THR A 150 8.90 -8.94 -4.16
C THR A 150 8.15 -7.62 -4.26
N VAL A 151 7.60 -7.16 -3.13
CA VAL A 151 6.87 -5.90 -3.05
C VAL A 151 7.59 -4.99 -2.06
N CYS A 152 8.00 -3.82 -2.52
CA CYS A 152 8.47 -2.76 -1.65
C CYS A 152 7.28 -1.88 -1.25
N ILE A 153 7.12 -1.64 0.05
CA ILE A 153 6.06 -0.81 0.63
C ILE A 153 6.74 0.34 1.37
N ALA A 154 6.19 1.54 1.21
CA ALA A 154 6.51 2.70 2.02
C ALA A 154 5.22 3.28 2.59
N ASP A 155 5.17 3.49 3.90
CA ASP A 155 3.99 3.95 4.63
C ASP A 155 4.37 5.02 5.64
N GLY A 156 3.77 6.21 5.48
CA GLY A 156 3.82 7.33 6.41
C GLY A 156 2.43 7.69 6.96
N SER A 157 1.50 6.74 6.97
CA SER A 157 0.17 6.97 7.52
C SER A 157 0.23 7.05 9.05
N ASP A 158 -0.59 7.92 9.64
CA ASP A 158 -0.69 8.02 11.10
C ASP A 158 -1.82 7.15 11.63
N LEU A 159 -1.59 6.42 12.71
CA LEU A 159 -2.63 5.80 13.53
C LEU A 159 -2.99 6.73 14.68
N VAL A 160 -4.26 7.12 14.77
CA VAL A 160 -4.74 8.13 15.73
C VAL A 160 -5.91 7.59 16.54
N ASN A 161 -5.93 7.91 17.83
CA ASN A 161 -7.07 7.72 18.73
C ASN A 161 -7.83 9.05 18.90
N PRO A 162 -8.98 9.24 18.20
CA PRO A 162 -9.64 10.53 18.16
C PRO A 162 -10.23 10.93 19.51
N GLY A 163 -10.01 12.17 19.92
CA GLY A 163 -10.60 12.75 21.14
C GLY A 163 -10.14 12.16 22.48
N ALA A 164 -9.15 11.27 22.49
CA ALA A 164 -8.68 10.60 23.71
C ALA A 164 -7.80 11.48 24.62
N GLY A 165 -7.35 12.64 24.14
CA GLY A 165 -6.48 13.57 24.85
C GLY A 165 -7.22 14.63 25.67
N PRO A 166 -6.50 15.44 26.46
CA PRO A 166 -7.09 16.52 27.25
C PRO A 166 -7.89 17.50 26.38
N GLY A 167 -9.10 17.85 26.83
CA GLY A 167 -9.99 18.74 26.09
C GLY A 167 -10.55 18.14 24.79
N GLY A 168 -10.47 16.82 24.60
CA GLY A 168 -10.94 16.15 23.38
C GLY A 168 -9.95 16.26 22.22
N ALA A 169 -8.66 16.49 22.50
CA ALA A 169 -7.62 16.44 21.49
C ALA A 169 -7.39 15.00 21.01
N ASP A 170 -6.98 14.85 19.75
CA ASP A 170 -6.58 13.55 19.23
C ASP A 170 -5.22 13.11 19.80
N VAL A 171 -5.04 11.81 20.00
CA VAL A 171 -3.77 11.22 20.42
C VAL A 171 -3.18 10.44 19.26
N ILE A 172 -1.97 10.79 18.85
CA ILE A 172 -1.19 10.01 17.88
C ILE A 172 -0.71 8.75 18.58
N ILE A 173 -1.09 7.59 18.04
CA ILE A 173 -0.67 6.27 18.50
C ILE A 173 0.62 5.86 17.79
N ASP A 174 0.70 6.15 16.49
CA ASP A 174 1.88 5.95 15.66
C ASP A 174 1.88 6.95 14.49
N ASP A 175 3.00 7.62 14.27
CA ASP A 175 3.29 8.54 13.15
C ASP A 175 4.62 8.19 12.44
N SER A 176 5.11 6.96 12.65
CA SER A 176 6.38 6.53 12.11
C SER A 176 6.30 6.31 10.60
N TYR A 177 7.27 6.87 9.89
CA TYR A 177 7.51 6.52 8.50
C TYR A 177 8.31 5.21 8.43
N THR A 178 7.82 4.24 7.67
CA THR A 178 8.53 2.99 7.44
C THR A 178 8.54 2.62 5.96
N SER A 179 9.64 2.03 5.49
CA SER A 179 9.65 1.37 4.18
C SER A 179 10.49 0.10 4.19
N GLY A 180 10.13 -0.86 3.35
CA GLY A 180 10.80 -2.16 3.32
C GLY A 180 10.24 -3.10 2.26
N ARG A 181 10.92 -4.22 2.05
CA ARG A 181 10.53 -5.25 1.09
C ARG A 181 9.86 -6.42 1.79
N SER A 182 8.91 -7.04 1.11
CA SER A 182 8.29 -8.30 1.50
C SER A 182 8.30 -9.28 0.33
N ALA A 183 8.43 -10.56 0.64
CA ALA A 183 8.27 -11.66 -0.31
C ALA A 183 6.85 -12.23 -0.17
N TRP A 184 5.98 -11.90 -1.11
CA TRP A 184 4.57 -12.31 -1.12
C TRP A 184 4.44 -13.72 -1.71
N ASP A 185 3.88 -14.63 -0.92
CA ASP A 185 3.47 -15.97 -1.36
C ASP A 185 2.08 -15.86 -2.00
N MET A 186 2.02 -16.00 -3.32
CA MET A 186 0.83 -15.87 -4.13
C MET A 186 0.37 -17.24 -4.60
N ARG A 187 -0.93 -17.53 -4.50
CA ARG A 187 -1.51 -18.81 -4.93
C ARG A 187 -2.82 -18.62 -5.67
N LEU A 188 -3.02 -19.43 -6.71
CA LEU A 188 -4.26 -19.53 -7.48
C LEU A 188 -5.18 -20.55 -6.81
N ASP A 189 -6.21 -20.04 -6.15
CA ASP A 189 -7.17 -20.85 -5.41
C ASP A 189 -8.13 -21.62 -6.35
N PRO A 190 -8.85 -22.63 -5.84
CA PRO A 190 -9.81 -23.41 -6.63
C PRO A 190 -10.93 -22.60 -7.29
N ASP A 191 -11.21 -21.39 -6.78
CA ASP A 191 -12.18 -20.46 -7.35
C ASP A 191 -11.62 -19.62 -8.52
N GLY A 192 -10.37 -19.87 -8.91
CA GLY A 192 -9.71 -19.19 -10.01
C GLY A 192 -9.17 -17.80 -9.65
N ARG A 193 -9.07 -17.46 -8.36
CA ARG A 193 -8.52 -16.17 -7.91
C ARG A 193 -7.13 -16.34 -7.32
N TRP A 194 -6.24 -15.43 -7.70
CA TRP A 194 -4.95 -15.28 -7.03
C TRP A 194 -5.14 -14.55 -5.70
N ARG A 195 -4.57 -15.10 -4.63
CA ARG A 195 -4.55 -14.48 -3.29
C ARG A 195 -3.16 -14.53 -2.68
N ALA A 196 -2.88 -13.54 -1.85
CA ALA A 196 -1.67 -13.49 -1.03
C ALA A 196 -1.88 -14.30 0.27
N TYR A 197 -1.03 -15.31 0.49
CA TYR A 197 -1.10 -16.23 1.63
C TYR A 197 -0.16 -15.84 2.78
N ASP A 198 0.99 -15.28 2.44
CA ASP A 198 1.98 -14.76 3.38
C ASP A 198 2.78 -13.62 2.73
N ALA A 199 3.45 -12.81 3.55
CA ALA A 199 4.29 -11.71 3.09
C ALA A 199 5.45 -11.43 4.08
N PRO A 200 6.35 -12.40 4.35
CA PRO A 200 7.52 -12.19 5.20
C PRO A 200 8.37 -11.01 4.71
N ALA A 201 8.97 -10.27 5.64
CA ALA A 201 9.90 -9.20 5.33
C ALA A 201 11.18 -9.76 4.67
N VAL A 202 11.73 -8.98 3.75
CA VAL A 202 13.00 -9.24 3.06
C VAL A 202 13.96 -8.14 3.45
N GLY A 203 14.85 -8.43 4.38
CA GLY A 203 15.81 -7.46 4.90
C GLY A 203 15.21 -6.52 5.96
N PRO A 204 15.93 -5.44 6.29
CA PRO A 204 15.49 -4.47 7.29
C PRO A 204 14.32 -3.61 6.81
N THR A 205 13.61 -3.02 7.78
CA THR A 205 12.72 -1.89 7.55
C THR A 205 13.47 -0.60 7.87
N GLU A 206 13.28 0.41 7.03
CA GLU A 206 14.03 1.65 7.03
C GLU A 206 13.10 2.83 7.39
N SER A 207 13.63 3.84 8.06
CA SER A 207 12.88 5.06 8.41
C SER A 207 12.86 6.11 7.30
N SER A 208 13.42 5.77 6.14
CA SER A 208 13.45 6.60 4.92
C SER A 208 12.93 5.78 3.76
N ASP A 209 12.50 6.45 2.68
CA ASP A 209 11.97 5.77 1.51
C ASP A 209 13.05 5.01 0.73
N VAL A 210 13.00 3.67 0.74
CA VAL A 210 13.91 2.81 -0.03
C VAL A 210 13.25 2.10 -1.21
N CYS A 211 11.98 2.41 -1.47
CA CYS A 211 11.27 1.83 -2.60
C CYS A 211 11.64 2.55 -3.91
N PRO A 212 11.80 1.84 -5.03
CA PRO A 212 12.02 2.48 -6.33
C PRO A 212 10.92 3.49 -6.67
N ALA A 213 11.22 4.39 -7.62
CA ALA A 213 10.16 5.14 -8.29
C ALA A 213 9.28 4.15 -9.07
N GLY A 214 7.96 4.29 -8.93
CA GLY A 214 6.96 3.47 -9.61
C GLY A 214 6.74 3.86 -11.06
#